data_AF-A0AAW2TL32-F1
#
_entry.id   AF-A0AAW2TL32-F1
#
_cell.length_a   1.000
_cell.length_b   1.000
_cell.length_c   1.000
_cell.angle_alpha   90.00
_cell.angle_beta   90.00
_cell.angle_gamma   90.00
#
_symmetry.space_group_name_H-M   'P 1'
#
loop_
_entity.id
_entity.type
_entity.pdbx_description
1 polymer ?
#
loop_
_entity_poly.entity_id
_entity_poly.type
_entity_poly.pdbx_seq_one_letter_code
_entity_poly.pdbx_strand_id
1 'polypeptide(L)'
;MRRDMEQMLIQIGLLQRVVSNAPVVAHDAGARLRIPEPKAYGGARDAKEVENFFSTWNTNFLVANVENEARKVSTATMYLTGDAKLWWRTKYSEIQANQVQLDTWALLREAIRVQVFPENVEYNAMRAL
;
A
#
# COMPACT_ATOMS: atom_id res chain seq x y z
N MET A 1 21.84 -1.38 1.99
CA MET A 1 20.62 -2.06 2.51
C MET A 1 19.75 -1.18 3.40
N ARG A 2 20.08 -0.87 4.67
CA ARG A 2 19.31 0.16 5.44
C ARG A 2 19.37 1.53 4.74
N ARG A 3 20.55 1.85 4.21
CA ARG A 3 20.84 3.08 3.47
C ARG A 3 20.01 3.24 2.20
N ASP A 4 19.64 2.17 1.49
CA ASP A 4 18.94 2.31 0.20
C ASP A 4 17.45 2.58 0.43
N MET A 5 16.87 1.95 1.47
CA MET A 5 15.52 2.24 1.95
C MET A 5 15.44 3.62 2.59
N GLU A 6 16.46 4.01 3.38
CA GLU A 6 16.58 5.38 3.91
C GLU A 6 16.75 6.40 2.79
N GLN A 7 17.55 6.13 1.76
CA GLN A 7 17.72 7.01 0.59
C GLN A 7 16.43 7.13 -0.22
N MET A 8 15.68 6.04 -0.41
CA MET A 8 14.37 6.07 -1.07
C MET A 8 13.36 6.87 -0.24
N LEU A 9 13.31 6.65 1.09
CA LEU A 9 12.44 7.41 2.00
C LEU A 9 12.82 8.90 2.07
N ILE A 10 14.12 9.24 2.02
CA ILE A 10 14.63 10.61 1.97
C ILE A 10 14.26 11.28 0.64
N GLN A 11 14.44 10.60 -0.50
CA GLN A 11 14.05 11.11 -1.81
C GLN A 11 12.55 11.41 -1.89
N ILE A 12 11.72 10.56 -1.29
CA ILE A 12 10.26 10.75 -1.22
C ILE A 12 9.90 11.94 -0.32
N GLY A 13 10.53 12.09 0.85
CA GLY A 13 10.30 13.24 1.73
C GLY A 13 10.70 14.58 1.09
N LEU A 14 11.74 14.58 0.25
CA LEU A 14 12.14 15.74 -0.55
C LEU A 14 11.12 16.06 -1.66
N LEU A 15 10.59 15.04 -2.35
CA LEU A 15 9.53 15.21 -3.36
C LEU A 15 8.22 15.74 -2.75
N GLN A 16 7.85 15.30 -1.55
CA GLN A 16 6.69 15.81 -0.82
C GLN A 16 6.85 17.28 -0.41
N ARG A 17 8.08 17.74 -0.10
CA ARG A 17 8.36 19.13 0.27
C ARG A 17 8.41 20.09 -0.92
N VAL A 18 8.78 19.61 -2.11
CA VAL A 18 8.77 20.41 -3.35
C VAL A 18 7.35 20.71 -3.85
N VAL A 19 6.35 19.90 -3.48
CA VAL A 19 4.92 20.16 -3.77
C VAL A 19 4.33 21.31 -2.93
N SER A 20 5.08 21.84 -1.96
CA SER A 20 4.61 22.86 -1.02
C SER A 20 5.39 24.17 -1.14
N ASN A 21 5.42 24.80 -2.32
CA ASN A 21 5.71 26.24 -2.38
C ASN A 21 5.10 26.94 -3.61
N ALA A 22 4.34 28.00 -3.31
CA ALA A 22 3.78 29.07 -4.17
C ALA A 22 2.29 28.97 -4.58
N PRO A 23 1.57 30.11 -4.57
CA PRO A 23 0.11 30.17 -4.68
C PRO A 23 -0.32 30.11 -6.14
N VAL A 24 -1.31 29.29 -6.46
CA VAL A 24 -1.91 29.28 -7.80
C VAL A 24 -3.30 29.90 -7.71
N VAL A 25 -3.38 31.18 -8.06
CA VAL A 25 -4.65 31.82 -8.40
C VAL A 25 -4.96 31.50 -9.86
N ALA A 26 -6.16 30.94 -10.06
CA ALA A 26 -6.99 30.87 -11.26
C ALA A 26 -6.38 30.35 -12.58
N HIS A 27 -6.82 29.16 -13.01
CA HIS A 27 -7.89 29.07 -14.03
C HIS A 27 -8.48 27.65 -14.07
N ASP A 28 -9.80 27.60 -14.17
CA ASP A 28 -10.61 26.41 -14.44
C ASP A 28 -10.20 25.80 -15.79
N ALA A 29 -9.63 24.59 -15.76
CA ALA A 29 -9.34 23.80 -16.94
C ALA A 29 -9.23 22.31 -16.55
N GLY A 30 -10.39 21.65 -16.52
CA GLY A 30 -10.53 20.21 -16.39
C GLY A 30 -10.43 19.73 -14.95
N ALA A 31 -11.50 19.11 -14.45
CA ALA A 31 -11.52 18.45 -13.16
C ALA A 31 -10.42 17.38 -13.09
N ARG A 32 -9.21 17.80 -12.67
CA ARG A 32 -8.17 16.89 -12.20
C ARG A 32 -8.78 16.22 -10.99
N LEU A 33 -9.29 15.00 -11.18
CA LEU A 33 -9.80 14.13 -10.12
C LEU A 33 -8.82 14.23 -8.96
N ARG A 34 -9.21 14.95 -7.91
CA ARG A 34 -8.43 15.04 -6.69
C ARG A 34 -8.50 13.66 -6.08
N ILE A 35 -7.51 12.83 -6.41
CA ILE A 35 -7.34 11.52 -5.78
C ILE A 35 -7.19 11.80 -4.28
N PRO A 36 -8.15 11.39 -3.43
CA PRO A 36 -8.01 11.56 -2.00
C PRO A 36 -6.75 10.83 -1.54
N GLU A 37 -5.98 11.46 -0.65
CA GLU A 37 -4.79 10.82 -0.12
C GLU A 37 -5.17 9.47 0.52
N PRO A 38 -4.55 8.36 0.11
CA PRO A 38 -4.91 7.06 0.64
C PRO A 38 -4.63 6.98 2.15
N LYS A 39 -5.63 6.54 2.91
CA LYS A 39 -5.46 6.29 4.36
C LYS A 39 -4.42 5.20 4.57
N ALA A 40 -3.46 5.46 5.45
CA ALA A 40 -2.49 4.46 5.86
C ALA A 40 -3.14 3.32 6.65
N TYR A 41 -2.65 2.09 6.48
CA TYR A 41 -3.10 0.92 7.22
C TYR A 41 -2.10 0.56 8.32
N GLY A 42 -2.58 0.52 9.57
CA GLY A 42 -1.75 0.34 10.76
C GLY A 42 -1.53 -1.12 11.20
N GLY A 43 -2.20 -2.08 10.57
CA GLY A 43 -2.22 -3.48 11.03
C GLY A 43 -3.40 -3.80 11.95
N ALA A 44 -4.47 -3.00 11.94
CA ALA A 44 -5.66 -3.27 12.73
C ALA A 44 -6.25 -4.64 12.37
N ARG A 45 -6.63 -5.43 13.38
CA ARG A 45 -7.27 -6.73 13.17
C ARG A 45 -8.77 -6.62 12.84
N ASP A 46 -9.05 -5.84 11.80
CA ASP A 46 -10.40 -5.51 11.34
C ASP A 46 -10.46 -5.73 9.83
N ALA A 47 -11.34 -6.65 9.40
CA ALA A 47 -11.56 -6.96 8.00
C ALA A 47 -12.00 -5.72 7.21
N LYS A 48 -12.77 -4.83 7.84
CA LYS A 48 -13.26 -3.60 7.22
C LYS A 48 -12.11 -2.64 6.93
N GLU A 49 -11.15 -2.49 7.83
CA GLU A 49 -9.99 -1.64 7.58
C GLU A 49 -9.10 -2.20 6.45
N VAL A 50 -8.93 -3.52 6.40
CA VAL A 50 -8.21 -4.20 5.32
C VAL A 50 -8.91 -3.96 3.98
N GLU A 51 -10.21 -4.21 3.89
CA GLU A 51 -10.98 -4.03 2.66
C GLU A 51 -11.03 -2.56 2.22
N ASN A 52 -11.14 -1.61 3.16
CA ASN A 52 -11.05 -0.18 2.87
C ASN A 52 -9.70 0.21 2.27
N PHE A 53 -8.60 -0.33 2.80
CA PHE A 53 -7.26 -0.12 2.25
C PHE A 53 -7.17 -0.61 0.80
N PHE A 54 -7.57 -1.86 0.53
CA PHE A 54 -7.53 -2.43 -0.81
C PHE A 54 -8.47 -1.73 -1.79
N SER A 55 -9.66 -1.35 -1.35
CA SER A 55 -10.61 -0.58 -2.16
C SER A 55 -10.04 0.77 -2.57
N THR A 56 -9.46 1.52 -1.62
CA THR A 56 -8.82 2.81 -1.89
C THR A 56 -7.70 2.68 -2.92
N TRP A 57 -6.83 1.69 -2.75
CA TRP A 57 -5.72 1.45 -3.68
C TRP A 57 -6.17 0.98 -5.06
N ASN A 58 -7.20 0.13 -5.14
CA ASN A 58 -7.79 -0.27 -6.42
C ASN A 58 -8.28 0.95 -7.22
N THR A 59 -9.01 1.87 -6.57
CA THR A 59 -9.47 3.10 -7.20
C THR A 59 -8.29 3.98 -7.61
N ASN A 60 -7.28 4.13 -6.76
CA ASN A 60 -6.10 4.94 -7.08
C ASN A 60 -5.33 4.40 -8.29
N PHE A 61 -5.11 3.08 -8.36
CA PHE A 61 -4.44 2.47 -9.50
C PHE A 61 -5.26 2.57 -10.78
N LEU A 62 -6.58 2.47 -10.68
CA LEU A 62 -7.48 2.66 -11.81
C LEU A 62 -7.39 4.09 -12.35
N VAL A 63 -7.48 5.11 -11.48
CA VAL A 63 -7.41 6.52 -11.90
C VAL A 63 -6.02 6.88 -12.41
N ALA A 64 -4.96 6.32 -11.83
CA ALA A 64 -3.58 6.57 -12.23
C ALA A 64 -3.09 5.67 -13.39
N ASN A 65 -3.95 4.80 -13.93
CA ASN A 65 -3.63 3.82 -14.98
C ASN A 65 -2.37 3.00 -14.68
N VAL A 66 -2.23 2.54 -13.42
CA VAL A 66 -1.09 1.73 -12.99
C VAL A 66 -1.40 0.27 -13.26
N GLU A 67 -0.78 -0.30 -14.30
CA GLU A 67 -0.96 -1.71 -14.67
C GLU A 67 0.12 -2.63 -14.08
N ASN A 68 1.32 -2.10 -13.83
CA ASN A 68 2.45 -2.90 -13.33
C ASN A 68 2.20 -3.36 -11.89
N GLU A 69 2.03 -4.68 -11.72
CA GLU A 69 1.71 -5.32 -10.43
C GLU A 69 2.77 -5.05 -9.35
N ALA A 70 4.06 -5.19 -9.66
CA ALA A 70 5.14 -4.91 -8.71
C ALA A 70 5.15 -3.43 -8.27
N ARG A 71 4.82 -2.51 -9.18
CA ARG A 71 4.64 -1.08 -8.86
C ARG A 71 3.44 -0.86 -7.95
N LYS A 72 2.32 -1.58 -8.14
CA LYS A 72 1.17 -1.52 -7.23
C LYS A 72 1.56 -1.94 -5.82
N VAL A 73 2.22 -3.09 -5.68
CA VAL A 73 2.71 -3.59 -4.39
C VAL A 73 3.66 -2.59 -3.75
N SER A 74 4.66 -2.11 -4.49
CA SER A 74 5.63 -1.13 -3.97
C SER A 74 4.95 0.17 -3.51
N THR A 75 3.97 0.67 -4.27
CA THR A 75 3.29 1.93 -3.94
C THR A 75 2.40 1.78 -2.70
N ALA A 76 1.59 0.73 -2.62
CA ALA A 76 0.68 0.56 -1.49
C ALA A 76 1.42 0.22 -0.19
N THR A 77 2.50 -0.55 -0.27
CA THR A 77 3.27 -0.95 0.92
C THR A 77 3.96 0.24 1.60
N MET A 78 4.18 1.35 0.87
CA MET A 78 4.63 2.62 1.46
C MET A 78 3.63 3.23 2.45
N TYR A 79 2.34 2.89 2.33
CA TYR A 79 1.26 3.38 3.19
C TYR A 79 0.90 2.38 4.29
N LEU A 80 1.74 1.35 4.49
CA LEU A 80 1.69 0.56 5.71
C LEU A 80 2.38 1.31 6.84
N THR A 81 1.75 1.27 8.00
CA THR A 81 2.21 1.90 9.24
C THR A 81 2.07 0.90 10.40
N GLY A 82 2.57 1.25 11.59
CA GLY A 82 2.43 0.41 12.79
C GLY A 82 2.91 -1.03 12.58
N ASP A 83 2.08 -1.98 13.01
CA ASP A 83 2.37 -3.41 12.97
C ASP A 83 2.38 -3.96 11.53
N ALA A 84 1.56 -3.42 10.64
CA ALA A 84 1.58 -3.79 9.22
C ALA A 84 2.93 -3.44 8.57
N LYS A 85 3.53 -2.29 8.94
CA LYS A 85 4.86 -1.92 8.44
C LYS A 85 5.95 -2.84 8.99
N LEU A 86 5.85 -3.25 10.25
CA LEU A 86 6.80 -4.20 10.86
C LEU A 86 6.73 -5.57 10.16
N TRP A 87 5.53 -6.09 9.93
CA TRP A 87 5.33 -7.32 9.17
C TRP A 87 5.87 -7.22 7.74
N TRP A 88 5.62 -6.10 7.05
CA TRP A 88 6.13 -5.91 5.69
C TRP A 88 7.66 -5.93 5.64
N ARG A 89 8.34 -5.40 6.65
CA ARG A 89 9.81 -5.48 6.73
C ARG A 89 10.30 -6.93 6.79
N THR A 90 9.64 -7.78 7.55
CA THR A 90 9.95 -9.22 7.59
C THR A 90 9.71 -9.87 6.24
N LYS A 91 8.54 -9.65 5.62
CA LYS A 91 8.21 -10.17 4.29
C LYS A 91 9.17 -9.68 3.21
N TYR A 92 9.57 -8.43 3.25
CA TYR A 92 10.53 -7.88 2.31
C TYR A 92 11.90 -8.57 2.42
N SER A 93 12.36 -8.89 3.63
CA SER A 93 13.58 -9.68 3.81
C SER A 93 13.46 -11.10 3.23
N GLU A 94 12.31 -11.76 3.40
CA GLU A 94 12.04 -13.08 2.80
C GLU A 94 12.02 -13.01 1.26
N ILE A 95 11.45 -11.94 0.68
CA ILE A 95 11.45 -11.70 -0.78
C ILE A 95 12.87 -11.51 -1.29
N GLN A 96 13.70 -10.71 -0.59
CA GLN A 96 15.10 -10.51 -0.96
C GLN A 96 15.93 -11.80 -0.87
N ALA A 97 15.56 -12.70 0.05
CA ALA A 97 16.15 -14.03 0.15
C ALA A 97 15.57 -15.04 -0.85
N ASN A 98 14.68 -14.62 -1.76
CA ASN A 98 13.94 -15.46 -2.71
C ASN A 98 13.13 -16.59 -2.03
N GLN A 99 12.71 -16.39 -0.77
CA GLN A 99 11.95 -17.37 0.00
C GLN A 99 10.43 -17.24 -0.25
N VAL A 100 9.97 -16.04 -0.58
CA VAL A 100 8.55 -15.72 -0.83
C VAL A 100 8.46 -14.84 -2.07
N GLN A 101 7.43 -15.08 -2.89
CA GLN A 101 7.03 -14.18 -3.98
C GLN A 101 5.78 -13.41 -3.56
N LEU A 102 5.88 -12.09 -3.55
CA LEU A 102 4.80 -11.17 -3.20
C LEU A 102 4.94 -9.91 -4.08
N ASP A 103 4.95 -10.14 -5.39
CA ASP A 103 5.14 -9.15 -6.44
C ASP A 103 3.84 -8.80 -7.17
N THR A 104 2.74 -9.48 -6.83
CA THR A 104 1.40 -9.18 -7.35
C THR A 104 0.47 -8.60 -6.30
N TRP A 105 -0.48 -7.80 -6.77
CA TRP A 105 -1.48 -7.16 -5.93
C TRP A 105 -2.36 -8.19 -5.20
N ALA A 106 -2.71 -9.28 -5.89
CA ALA A 106 -3.46 -10.38 -5.32
C ALA A 106 -2.69 -11.08 -4.18
N LEU A 107 -1.40 -11.36 -4.38
CA LEU A 107 -0.56 -11.97 -3.35
C LEU A 107 -0.42 -11.09 -2.10
N LEU A 108 -0.27 -9.77 -2.29
CA LEU A 108 -0.26 -8.83 -1.16
C LEU A 108 -1.58 -8.86 -0.38
N ARG A 109 -2.72 -8.90 -1.07
CA ARG A 109 -4.04 -8.96 -0.44
C ARG A 109 -4.24 -10.19 0.42
N GLU A 110 -3.91 -11.35 -0.12
CA GLU A 110 -4.02 -12.61 0.60
C GLU A 110 -3.04 -12.66 1.78
N ALA A 111 -1.81 -12.18 1.60
CA ALA A 111 -0.81 -12.15 2.66
C ALA A 111 -1.22 -11.24 3.84
N ILE A 112 -1.81 -10.07 3.56
CA ILE A 112 -2.34 -9.17 4.60
C ILE A 112 -3.55 -9.80 5.29
N ARG A 113 -4.45 -10.45 4.55
CA ARG A 113 -5.61 -11.16 5.16
C ARG A 113 -5.16 -12.25 6.14
N VAL A 114 -4.18 -13.07 5.75
CA VAL A 114 -3.61 -14.12 6.62
C VAL A 114 -2.89 -13.53 7.83
N GLN A 115 -2.17 -12.40 7.66
CA GLN A 115 -1.54 -11.70 8.78
C GLN A 115 -2.57 -11.23 9.82
N VAL A 116 -3.70 -10.71 9.34
CA VAL A 116 -4.74 -10.12 10.18
C VAL A 116 -5.59 -11.19 10.85
N PHE A 117 -5.87 -12.28 10.13
CA PHE A 117 -6.64 -13.43 10.58
C PHE A 117 -5.77 -14.69 10.51
N PRO A 118 -4.81 -14.87 11.43
CA PRO A 118 -4.04 -16.11 11.49
C PRO A 118 -4.99 -17.24 11.90
N GLU A 119 -5.46 -17.99 10.90
CA GLU A 119 -6.12 -19.30 10.98
C GLU A 119 -7.02 -19.51 12.21
N ASN A 120 -8.00 -18.62 12.40
CA ASN A 120 -9.13 -18.85 13.31
C ASN A 120 -10.40 -18.87 12.47
N VAL A 121 -10.99 -20.06 12.31
CA VAL A 121 -12.35 -20.50 11.92
C VAL A 121 -13.17 -19.64 10.93
N GLU A 122 -13.21 -18.32 11.05
CA GLU A 122 -13.95 -17.38 10.19
C GLU A 122 -13.39 -17.29 8.75
N TYR A 123 -12.06 -17.38 8.57
CA TYR A 123 -11.45 -17.36 7.23
C TYR A 123 -11.80 -18.61 6.40
N ASN A 124 -11.91 -19.77 7.05
CA ASN A 124 -12.35 -21.01 6.40
C ASN A 124 -13.84 -20.98 6.06
N ALA A 125 -14.67 -20.32 6.87
CA ALA A 125 -16.10 -20.16 6.59
C ALA A 125 -16.37 -19.26 5.37
N MET A 126 -15.56 -18.21 5.17
CA MET A 126 -15.70 -17.29 4.03
C MET A 126 -15.14 -17.83 2.71
N ARG A 127 -14.21 -18.80 2.76
CA ARG A 127 -13.73 -19.54 1.58
C ARG A 127 -14.59 -20.75 1.21
N ALA A 128 -15.49 -21.19 2.09
CA ALA A 128 -16.35 -22.36 1.89
C ALA A 128 -17.79 -22.01 1.43
N LEU A 129 -18.07 -20.73 1.14
CA LEU A 129 -19.28 -20.23 0.49
C LEU A 129 -19.00 -19.93 -0.99
#